data_AF-A0A8J2HYD3-F1
#
_entry.id   AF-A0A8J2HYD3-F1
#
_cell.length_a   1.000
_cell.length_b   1.000
_cell.length_c   1.000
_cell.angle_alpha   90.00
_cell.angle_beta   90.00
_cell.angle_gamma   90.00
#
_symmetry.space_group_name_H-M   'P 1'
#
loop_
_entity.id
_entity.type
_entity.pdbx_description
1 polymer ?
#
loop_
_entity_poly.entity_id
_entity_poly.type
_entity_poly.pdbx_seq_one_letter_code
_entity_poly.pdbx_strand_id
1 'polypeptide(L)'
;MVNFNILALALVFTGQSLAVTTRDHVAIRSTAAAWVEANIESLPKDYKSFSGYSLTYRKAIFHRLDEPSRAELWRSHFGSYRASHPNLTPEQNKVLDDVTAFVGSNNLTDDAAKQELARAAEAAFGAEAVEVVATLGPPIDAGDSQGNPLMKRKPLCICSTSSDYCDGDDQCRKGPTSCTQVEDECGFAWSYLCNGLCYAN
;
A
#
# COMPACT_ATOMS: atom_id res chain seq x y z
N MET A 1 66.20 2.88 -19.28
CA MET A 1 65.35 3.94 -18.69
C MET A 1 64.33 4.35 -19.73
N VAL A 2 63.09 3.88 -19.60
CA VAL A 2 61.96 4.33 -20.44
C VAL A 2 60.79 4.57 -19.49
N ASN A 3 60.46 5.84 -19.28
CA ASN A 3 59.34 6.28 -18.46
C ASN A 3 58.05 6.16 -19.28
N PHE A 4 57.11 5.33 -18.84
CA PHE A 4 55.73 5.34 -19.34
C PHE A 4 54.87 6.21 -18.42
N ASN A 5 54.52 7.40 -18.91
CA ASN A 5 53.45 8.21 -18.33
C ASN A 5 52.11 7.59 -18.73
N ILE A 6 51.38 7.03 -17.76
CA ILE A 6 50.00 6.59 -17.95
C ILE A 6 49.08 7.77 -17.61
N LEU A 7 48.42 8.32 -18.62
CA LEU A 7 47.29 9.24 -18.46
C LEU A 7 46.09 8.45 -17.93
N ALA A 8 45.69 8.71 -16.69
CA ALA A 8 44.44 8.21 -16.13
C ALA A 8 43.27 9.07 -16.65
N LEU A 9 42.44 8.47 -17.51
CA LEU A 9 41.15 9.04 -17.89
C LEU A 9 40.17 8.84 -16.72
N ALA A 10 39.86 9.90 -15.99
CA ALA A 10 38.81 9.88 -14.98
C ALA A 10 37.44 9.94 -15.69
N LEU A 11 36.73 8.81 -15.73
CA LEU A 11 35.32 8.74 -16.10
C LEU A 11 34.49 9.37 -14.97
N VAL A 12 34.03 10.60 -15.20
CA VAL A 12 33.01 11.23 -14.35
C VAL A 12 31.69 10.52 -14.67
N PHE A 13 31.27 9.61 -13.79
CA PHE A 13 29.90 9.12 -13.78
C PHE A 13 28.99 10.26 -13.34
N THR A 14 28.38 10.95 -14.31
CA THR A 14 27.24 11.82 -14.03
C THR A 14 26.08 10.92 -13.63
N GLY A 15 25.79 10.89 -12.32
CA GLY A 15 24.61 10.21 -11.79
C GLY A 15 23.36 10.83 -12.39
N GLN A 16 22.77 10.16 -13.38
CA GLN A 16 21.43 10.47 -13.81
C GLN A 16 20.48 9.95 -12.74
N SER A 17 19.96 10.86 -11.91
CA SER A 17 18.75 10.56 -11.14
C SER A 17 17.66 10.17 -12.13
N LEU A 18 17.27 8.90 -12.14
CA LEU A 18 16.10 8.43 -12.86
C LEU A 18 14.87 9.01 -12.17
N ALA A 19 14.41 10.16 -12.67
CA ALA A 19 13.08 10.65 -12.38
C ALA A 19 12.08 9.67 -13.00
N VAL A 20 11.53 8.77 -12.18
CA VAL A 20 10.40 7.91 -12.54
C VAL A 20 9.24 8.81 -12.96
N THR A 21 8.72 8.62 -14.17
CA THR A 21 7.68 9.49 -14.74
C THR A 21 6.33 8.79 -14.72
N THR A 22 5.26 9.56 -14.85
CA THR A 22 3.85 9.14 -14.75
C THR A 22 3.41 8.03 -15.70
N ARG A 23 4.21 7.73 -16.74
CA ARG A 23 4.00 6.57 -17.63
C ARG A 23 4.22 5.25 -16.89
N ASP A 24 4.98 5.30 -15.80
CA ASP A 24 5.47 4.12 -15.11
C ASP A 24 4.40 3.54 -14.18
N HIS A 25 3.64 4.32 -13.40
CA HIS A 25 2.65 3.75 -12.46
C HIS A 25 1.50 2.99 -13.11
N VAL A 26 0.87 3.53 -14.17
CA VAL A 26 -0.20 2.84 -14.90
C VAL A 26 0.37 1.59 -15.59
N ALA A 27 1.58 1.69 -16.15
CA ALA A 27 2.26 0.55 -16.74
C ALA A 27 2.64 -0.51 -15.70
N ILE A 28 3.09 -0.12 -14.50
CA ILE A 28 3.46 -1.01 -13.39
C ILE A 28 2.22 -1.76 -12.88
N ARG A 29 1.08 -1.08 -12.66
CA ARG A 29 -0.15 -1.77 -12.25
C ARG A 29 -0.69 -2.69 -13.34
N SER A 30 -0.64 -2.27 -14.60
CA SER A 30 -0.99 -3.13 -15.74
C SER A 30 -0.08 -4.36 -15.81
N THR A 31 1.22 -4.18 -15.56
CA THR A 31 2.21 -5.27 -15.52
C THR A 31 1.95 -6.21 -14.35
N ALA A 32 1.66 -5.68 -13.16
CA ALA A 32 1.32 -6.46 -11.98
C ALA A 32 0.05 -7.27 -12.20
N ALA A 33 -1.00 -6.66 -12.76
CA ALA A 33 -2.24 -7.36 -13.11
C ALA A 33 -1.97 -8.48 -14.13
N ALA A 34 -1.24 -8.21 -15.21
CA ALA A 34 -0.91 -9.22 -16.21
C ALA A 34 -0.07 -10.37 -15.63
N TRP A 35 0.88 -10.07 -14.74
CA TRP A 35 1.66 -11.08 -14.04
C TRP A 35 0.76 -11.93 -13.13
N VAL A 36 -0.15 -11.32 -12.39
CA VAL A 36 -1.11 -12.03 -11.54
C VAL A 36 -1.99 -12.97 -12.36
N GLU A 37 -2.52 -12.55 -13.51
CA GLU A 37 -3.28 -13.42 -14.41
C GLU A 37 -2.46 -14.63 -14.88
N ALA A 38 -1.21 -14.40 -15.26
CA ALA A 38 -0.31 -15.46 -15.71
C ALA A 38 0.10 -16.43 -14.60
N ASN A 39 -0.07 -16.06 -13.32
CA ASN A 39 0.37 -16.83 -12.15
C ASN A 39 -0.79 -17.16 -11.19
N ILE A 40 -2.05 -17.11 -11.67
CA ILE A 40 -3.26 -17.20 -10.82
C ILE A 40 -3.28 -18.45 -9.92
N GLU A 41 -2.78 -19.59 -10.42
CA GLU A 41 -2.76 -20.87 -9.69
C GLU A 41 -1.64 -20.94 -8.63
N SER A 42 -0.65 -20.04 -8.70
CA SER A 42 0.54 -20.04 -7.86
C SER A 42 0.71 -18.74 -7.06
N LEU A 43 -0.34 -17.94 -6.91
CA LEU A 43 -0.27 -16.70 -6.13
C LEU A 43 0.07 -17.00 -4.67
N PRO A 44 0.91 -16.18 -4.02
CA PRO A 44 1.25 -16.37 -2.62
C PRO A 44 0.02 -16.11 -1.74
N LYS A 45 -0.25 -17.05 -0.82
CA LYS A 45 -1.33 -16.97 0.15
C LYS A 45 -0.84 -16.83 1.59
N ASP A 46 0.45 -17.07 1.83
CA ASP A 46 1.09 -16.85 3.11
C ASP A 46 1.71 -15.46 3.19
N TYR A 47 1.70 -14.88 4.39
CA TYR A 47 2.15 -13.51 4.60
C TYR A 47 3.62 -13.30 4.26
N LYS A 48 4.49 -14.27 4.54
CA LYS A 48 5.93 -14.13 4.30
C LYS A 48 6.23 -13.99 2.81
N SER A 49 5.71 -14.89 1.98
CA SER A 49 5.87 -14.83 0.53
C SER A 49 5.18 -13.60 -0.06
N PHE A 50 3.96 -13.28 0.41
CA PHE A 50 3.19 -12.12 -0.04
C PHE A 50 3.90 -10.78 0.24
N SER A 51 4.42 -10.61 1.46
CA SER A 51 5.07 -9.38 1.93
C SER A 51 6.36 -9.04 1.17
N GLY A 52 6.97 -10.00 0.49
CA GLY A 52 8.17 -9.80 -0.34
C GLY A 52 7.93 -9.07 -1.66
N TYR A 53 6.67 -8.89 -2.06
CA TYR A 53 6.31 -8.16 -3.27
C TYR A 53 6.18 -6.65 -3.02
N SER A 54 6.41 -5.84 -4.05
CA SER A 54 6.12 -4.39 -3.99
C SER A 54 4.62 -4.16 -3.73
N LEU A 55 4.24 -3.00 -3.20
CA LEU A 55 2.85 -2.71 -2.85
C LEU A 55 1.89 -2.92 -4.04
N THR A 56 2.31 -2.51 -5.24
CA THR A 56 1.47 -2.65 -6.43
C THR A 56 1.18 -4.12 -6.75
N TYR A 57 2.17 -4.99 -6.62
CA TYR A 57 1.97 -6.44 -6.77
C TYR A 57 1.16 -7.02 -5.61
N ARG A 58 1.41 -6.59 -4.37
CA ARG A 58 0.62 -7.01 -3.19
C ARG A 58 -0.87 -6.74 -3.38
N LYS A 59 -1.24 -5.52 -3.81
CA LYS A 59 -2.64 -5.15 -4.10
C LYS A 59 -3.23 -5.98 -5.25
N ALA A 60 -2.48 -6.15 -6.34
CA ALA A 60 -2.93 -6.96 -7.48
C ALA A 60 -3.14 -8.44 -7.11
N ILE A 61 -2.24 -9.02 -6.32
CA ILE A 61 -2.35 -10.39 -5.78
C ILE A 61 -3.59 -10.48 -4.88
N PHE A 62 -3.69 -9.60 -3.88
CA PHE A 62 -4.78 -9.59 -2.90
C PHE A 62 -6.16 -9.53 -3.58
N HIS A 63 -6.31 -8.70 -4.61
CA HIS A 63 -7.56 -8.57 -5.37
C HIS A 63 -7.96 -9.86 -6.12
N ARG A 64 -7.05 -10.80 -6.35
CA ARG A 64 -7.37 -12.12 -6.93
C ARG A 64 -7.57 -13.24 -5.92
N LEU A 65 -7.18 -13.03 -4.67
CA LEU A 65 -7.38 -14.01 -3.62
C LEU A 65 -8.86 -14.09 -3.20
N ASP A 66 -9.27 -15.25 -2.72
CA ASP A 66 -10.57 -15.46 -2.07
C ASP A 66 -10.62 -14.79 -0.69
N GLU A 67 -11.82 -14.56 -0.17
CA GLU A 67 -12.03 -13.89 1.12
C GLU A 67 -11.26 -14.56 2.29
N PRO A 68 -11.25 -15.90 2.44
CA PRO A 68 -10.48 -16.54 3.50
C PRO A 68 -8.98 -16.28 3.42
N SER A 69 -8.39 -16.32 2.22
CA SER A 69 -6.96 -16.02 2.05
C SER A 69 -6.64 -14.56 2.34
N ARG A 70 -7.52 -13.63 1.92
CA ARG A 70 -7.38 -12.19 2.24
C ARG A 70 -7.42 -11.94 3.75
N ALA A 71 -8.38 -12.54 4.44
CA ALA A 71 -8.51 -12.46 5.89
C ALA A 71 -7.26 -12.99 6.60
N GLU A 72 -6.74 -14.14 6.15
CA GLU A 72 -5.55 -14.74 6.75
C GLU A 72 -4.29 -13.90 6.58
N LEU A 73 -4.12 -13.23 5.43
CA LEU A 73 -3.02 -12.28 5.24
C LEU A 73 -3.10 -11.11 6.24
N TRP A 74 -4.28 -10.52 6.44
CA TRP A 74 -4.47 -9.44 7.42
C TRP A 74 -4.22 -9.91 8.86
N ARG A 75 -4.74 -11.08 9.25
CA ARG A 75 -4.46 -11.64 10.59
C ARG A 75 -2.97 -11.89 10.80
N SER A 76 -2.30 -12.44 9.80
CA SER A 76 -0.85 -12.67 9.83
C SER A 76 -0.07 -11.36 9.91
N HIS A 77 -0.52 -10.31 9.22
CA HIS A 77 0.06 -8.97 9.31
C HIS A 77 -0.05 -8.41 10.73
N PHE A 78 -1.24 -8.43 11.35
CA PHE A 78 -1.42 -7.97 12.73
C PHE A 78 -0.59 -8.78 13.73
N GLY A 79 -0.51 -10.11 13.54
CA GLY A 79 0.35 -10.98 14.33
C GLY A 79 1.85 -10.64 14.18
N SER A 80 2.30 -10.39 12.95
CA SER A 80 3.67 -9.94 12.66
C SER A 80 3.97 -8.60 13.30
N TYR A 81 3.04 -7.64 13.20
CA TYR A 81 3.19 -6.30 13.78
C TYR A 81 3.31 -6.37 15.31
N ARG A 82 2.47 -7.19 15.98
CA ARG A 82 2.63 -7.44 17.44
C ARG A 82 3.99 -8.00 17.79
N ALA A 83 4.48 -8.97 17.02
CA ALA A 83 5.75 -9.62 17.30
C ALA A 83 6.96 -8.67 17.17
N SER A 84 6.88 -7.68 16.26
CA SER A 84 7.93 -6.66 16.10
C SER A 84 7.80 -5.48 17.06
N HIS A 85 6.66 -5.31 17.74
CA HIS A 85 6.38 -4.21 18.66
C HIS A 85 6.07 -4.74 20.07
N PRO A 86 7.09 -5.14 20.87
CA PRO A 86 6.85 -5.76 22.18
C PRO A 86 6.27 -4.81 23.24
N ASN A 87 6.25 -3.50 22.99
CA ASN A 87 5.85 -2.47 23.96
C ASN A 87 4.49 -1.82 23.63
N LEU A 88 3.61 -2.52 22.92
CA LEU A 88 2.27 -2.02 22.60
C LEU A 88 1.47 -1.72 23.88
N THR A 89 0.73 -0.62 23.87
CA THR A 89 -0.16 -0.27 24.98
C THR A 89 -1.36 -1.23 25.06
N PRO A 90 -2.09 -1.28 26.19
CA PRO A 90 -3.33 -2.05 26.26
C PRO A 90 -4.36 -1.64 25.19
N GLU A 91 -4.46 -0.36 24.87
CA GLU A 91 -5.38 0.18 23.86
C GLU A 91 -4.98 -0.27 22.45
N GLN A 92 -3.69 -0.20 22.11
CA GLN A 92 -3.16 -0.68 20.83
C GLN A 92 -3.39 -2.19 20.67
N ASN A 93 -3.14 -2.98 21.73
CA ASN A 93 -3.41 -4.41 21.71
C ASN A 93 -4.88 -4.72 21.50
N LYS A 94 -5.78 -3.97 22.15
CA LYS A 94 -7.23 -4.11 21.98
C LYS A 94 -7.65 -3.82 20.55
N VAL A 95 -7.17 -2.73 19.95
CA VAL A 95 -7.46 -2.42 18.54
C VAL A 95 -7.02 -3.57 17.65
N LEU A 96 -5.81 -4.10 17.85
CA LEU A 96 -5.31 -5.22 17.08
C LEU A 96 -6.18 -6.49 17.25
N ASP A 97 -6.77 -6.72 18.43
CA ASP A 97 -7.70 -7.84 18.66
C ASP A 97 -9.00 -7.62 17.89
N ASP A 98 -9.57 -6.43 17.99
CA ASP A 98 -10.83 -6.06 17.35
C ASP A 98 -10.70 -6.15 15.81
N VAL A 99 -9.63 -5.60 15.22
CA VAL A 99 -9.41 -5.67 13.75
C VAL A 99 -9.10 -7.10 13.30
N THR A 100 -8.37 -7.89 14.08
CA THR A 100 -8.11 -9.32 13.78
C THR A 100 -9.41 -10.13 13.76
N ALA A 101 -10.30 -9.89 14.72
CA ALA A 101 -11.62 -10.52 14.75
C ALA A 101 -12.48 -10.06 13.58
N PHE A 102 -12.46 -8.76 13.26
CA PHE A 102 -13.27 -8.17 12.20
C PHE A 102 -12.90 -8.68 10.81
N VAL A 103 -11.62 -8.62 10.41
CA VAL A 103 -11.17 -9.13 9.09
C VAL A 103 -11.43 -10.63 8.94
N GLY A 104 -11.55 -11.32 10.07
CA GLY A 104 -11.83 -12.73 10.14
C GLY A 104 -13.30 -13.14 10.04
N SER A 105 -14.19 -12.16 9.99
CA SER A 105 -15.64 -12.34 9.92
C SER A 105 -16.17 -12.03 8.52
N ASN A 106 -17.43 -12.34 8.24
CA ASN A 106 -18.09 -11.94 7.00
C ASN A 106 -18.59 -10.47 7.02
N ASN A 107 -18.06 -9.64 7.93
CA ASN A 107 -18.53 -8.27 8.14
C ASN A 107 -17.76 -7.21 7.34
N LEU A 108 -16.89 -7.58 6.39
CA LEU A 108 -16.15 -6.63 5.56
C LEU A 108 -17.07 -5.74 4.69
N THR A 109 -18.36 -6.04 4.59
CA THR A 109 -19.38 -5.18 3.95
C THR A 109 -20.03 -4.17 4.91
N ASP A 110 -19.76 -4.24 6.22
CA ASP A 110 -20.30 -3.32 7.22
C ASP A 110 -19.43 -2.05 7.31
N ASP A 111 -19.83 -1.02 6.58
CA ASP A 111 -19.12 0.26 6.53
C ASP A 111 -19.08 0.99 7.87
N ALA A 112 -20.11 0.84 8.72
CA ALA A 112 -20.15 1.49 10.02
C ALA A 112 -19.11 0.86 10.96
N ALA A 113 -19.02 -0.47 10.97
CA ALA A 113 -18.01 -1.19 11.72
C ALA A 113 -16.59 -0.87 11.23
N LYS A 114 -16.37 -0.84 9.91
CA LYS A 114 -15.07 -0.47 9.33
C LYS A 114 -14.63 0.94 9.74
N GLN A 115 -15.53 1.92 9.68
CA GLN A 115 -15.22 3.29 10.08
C GLN A 115 -14.95 3.42 11.58
N GLU A 116 -15.64 2.66 12.42
CA GLU A 116 -15.39 2.67 13.87
C GLU A 116 -14.02 2.08 14.19
N LEU A 117 -13.66 0.97 13.57
CA LEU A 117 -12.34 0.35 13.74
C LEU A 117 -11.22 1.23 13.19
N ALA A 118 -11.44 1.91 12.06
CA ALA A 118 -10.52 2.88 11.51
C ALA A 118 -10.24 4.02 12.50
N ARG A 119 -11.29 4.62 13.08
CA ARG A 119 -11.16 5.66 14.12
C ARG A 119 -10.47 5.16 15.38
N ALA A 120 -10.78 3.93 15.81
CA ALA A 120 -10.13 3.32 16.96
C ALA A 120 -8.62 3.12 16.71
N ALA A 121 -8.24 2.69 15.51
CA ALA A 121 -6.84 2.58 15.11
C ALA A 121 -6.13 3.94 15.06
N GLU A 122 -6.73 4.95 14.44
CA GLU A 122 -6.20 6.31 14.42
C GLU A 122 -6.01 6.88 15.83
N ALA A 123 -6.97 6.66 16.74
CA ALA A 123 -6.88 7.11 18.12
C ALA A 123 -5.77 6.41 18.92
N ALA A 124 -5.51 5.12 18.66
CA ALA A 124 -4.53 4.33 19.40
C ALA A 124 -3.10 4.40 18.82
N PHE A 125 -2.97 4.59 17.50
CA PHE A 125 -1.69 4.54 16.79
C PHE A 125 -1.27 5.89 16.17
N GLY A 126 -2.18 6.85 16.06
CA GLY A 126 -1.91 8.11 15.36
C GLY A 126 -1.51 7.86 13.90
N ALA A 127 -0.43 8.49 13.46
CA ALA A 127 0.09 8.36 12.09
C ALA A 127 0.45 6.91 11.70
N GLU A 128 0.81 6.07 12.68
CA GLU A 128 1.17 4.67 12.45
C GLU A 128 -0.04 3.81 12.04
N ALA A 129 -1.28 4.29 12.23
CA ALA A 129 -2.47 3.56 11.79
C ALA A 129 -2.47 3.21 10.30
N VAL A 130 -1.83 4.02 9.44
CA VAL A 130 -1.66 3.72 8.01
C VAL A 130 -0.89 2.42 7.79
N GLU A 131 0.21 2.23 8.54
CA GLU A 131 1.02 1.01 8.48
C GLU A 131 0.20 -0.18 9.00
N VAL A 132 -0.51 0.00 10.11
CA VAL A 132 -1.19 -1.08 10.81
C VAL A 132 -2.44 -1.58 10.07
N VAL A 133 -3.31 -0.69 9.60
CA VAL A 133 -4.64 -1.08 9.10
C VAL A 133 -4.93 -0.68 7.65
N ALA A 134 -4.04 0.07 7.00
CA ALA A 134 -4.20 0.49 5.60
C ALA A 134 -3.08 -0.01 4.67
N THR A 135 -2.04 -0.66 5.21
CA THR A 135 -0.91 -1.20 4.43
C THR A 135 -0.65 -2.66 4.78
N LEU A 136 -1.09 -3.59 3.93
CA LEU A 136 -0.88 -5.02 4.19
C LEU A 136 0.56 -5.45 3.86
N GLY A 137 1.43 -5.47 4.86
CA GLY A 137 2.86 -5.83 4.73
C GLY A 137 3.78 -4.69 5.17
N PRO A 138 5.09 -4.77 4.90
CA PRO A 138 6.04 -3.74 5.31
C PRO A 138 5.69 -2.34 4.77
N PRO A 139 6.14 -1.28 5.46
CA PRO A 139 6.06 0.09 4.98
C PRO A 139 6.58 0.24 3.57
N ILE A 140 6.03 1.23 2.88
CA ILE A 140 6.37 1.53 1.50
C ILE A 140 7.54 2.53 1.53
N ASP A 141 8.61 2.27 0.78
CA ASP A 141 9.64 3.28 0.56
C ASP A 141 9.01 4.50 -0.14
N ALA A 142 9.39 5.72 0.23
CA ALA A 142 8.76 6.97 -0.22
C ALA A 142 8.66 7.18 -1.76
N GLY A 143 9.31 6.32 -2.56
CA GLY A 143 9.19 6.29 -4.03
C GLY A 143 7.95 5.55 -4.57
N ASP A 144 7.30 4.70 -3.75
CA ASP A 144 6.16 3.88 -4.17
C ASP A 144 4.81 4.44 -3.67
N SER A 145 4.81 5.35 -2.68
CA SER A 145 3.59 5.88 -2.05
C SER A 145 2.96 7.10 -2.73
N GLN A 146 3.63 7.75 -3.68
CA GLN A 146 3.17 9.05 -4.17
C GLN A 146 2.66 8.99 -5.61
N GLY A 147 1.34 9.07 -5.76
CA GLY A 147 0.72 9.54 -6.99
C GLY A 147 1.18 10.96 -7.27
N ASN A 148 2.18 11.12 -8.12
CA ASN A 148 2.66 12.43 -8.57
C ASN A 148 1.48 13.24 -9.16
N PRO A 149 1.14 14.43 -8.63
CA PRO A 149 0.01 15.24 -9.08
C PRO A 149 0.15 15.78 -10.52
N LEU A 150 1.30 15.60 -11.17
CA LEU A 150 1.57 16.03 -12.56
C LEU A 150 1.28 14.94 -13.60
N MET A 151 0.11 14.29 -13.55
CA MET A 151 -0.28 13.26 -14.52
C MET A 151 -1.15 13.82 -15.66
N LYS A 152 -0.64 13.80 -16.90
CA LYS A 152 -1.33 14.34 -18.10
C LYS A 152 -2.31 13.36 -18.78
N ARG A 153 -2.53 12.16 -18.26
CA ARG A 153 -3.55 11.20 -18.77
C ARG A 153 -4.15 10.42 -17.61
N LYS A 154 -5.48 10.54 -17.44
CA LYS A 154 -6.37 9.83 -16.49
C LYS A 154 -5.65 9.02 -15.39
N PRO A 155 -5.26 9.62 -14.25
CA PRO A 155 -4.58 8.88 -13.19
C PRO A 155 -5.48 7.78 -12.61
N LEU A 156 -4.92 6.80 -11.89
CA LEU A 156 -5.74 5.95 -11.04
C LEU A 156 -6.14 6.76 -9.80
N CYS A 157 -7.35 6.53 -9.27
CA CYS A 157 -7.66 7.02 -7.94
C CYS A 157 -6.87 6.15 -6.93
N ILE A 158 -6.29 6.76 -5.89
CA ILE A 158 -5.35 6.10 -4.96
C ILE A 158 -5.75 6.20 -3.49
N CYS A 159 -6.80 6.96 -3.17
CA CYS A 159 -7.36 7.06 -1.83
C CYS A 159 -8.89 6.94 -1.88
N SER A 160 -9.51 6.75 -0.72
CA SER A 160 -10.97 6.71 -0.56
C SER A 160 -11.43 7.90 0.27
N THR A 161 -12.40 8.67 -0.22
CA THR A 161 -13.03 9.75 0.56
C THR A 161 -13.80 9.24 1.79
N SER A 162 -14.00 7.92 1.91
CA SER A 162 -14.67 7.29 3.05
C SER A 162 -13.69 6.70 4.07
N SER A 163 -12.41 6.58 3.71
CA SER A 163 -11.31 6.07 4.54
C SER A 163 -10.00 6.58 3.94
N ASP A 164 -9.58 7.75 4.41
CA ASP A 164 -8.63 8.64 3.75
C ASP A 164 -7.22 8.02 3.67
N TYR A 165 -6.62 7.73 4.83
CA TYR A 165 -5.27 7.17 5.00
C TYR A 165 -4.20 7.73 4.04
N CYS A 166 -4.33 8.99 3.62
CA CYS A 166 -3.27 9.72 2.95
C CYS A 166 -2.10 9.99 3.92
N ASP A 167 -0.89 10.17 3.36
CA ASP A 167 0.33 10.36 4.14
C ASP A 167 0.33 11.71 4.88
N GLY A 168 0.67 11.72 6.16
CA GLY A 168 0.85 12.94 6.94
C GLY A 168 -0.46 13.73 7.14
N ASP A 169 -0.43 15.01 6.77
CA ASP A 169 -1.59 15.92 6.87
C ASP A 169 -2.42 15.97 5.58
N ASP A 170 -2.06 15.19 4.56
CA ASP A 170 -2.77 15.17 3.29
C ASP A 170 -4.19 14.63 3.46
N GLN A 171 -5.11 15.08 2.61
CA GLN A 171 -6.50 14.64 2.61
C GLN A 171 -6.92 14.06 1.26
N CYS A 172 -7.70 13.00 1.33
CA CYS A 172 -8.35 12.40 0.18
C CYS A 172 -9.49 13.29 -0.28
N ARG A 173 -9.32 13.89 -1.46
CA ARG A 173 -10.38 14.65 -2.12
C ARG A 173 -10.85 13.86 -3.33
N LYS A 174 -12.16 13.95 -3.60
CA LYS A 174 -12.77 13.30 -4.76
C LYS A 174 -11.98 13.66 -6.01
N GLY A 175 -11.48 12.63 -6.69
CA GLY A 175 -10.60 12.82 -7.83
C GLY A 175 -11.38 13.47 -8.98
N PRO A 176 -10.66 14.07 -9.94
CA PRO A 176 -11.30 14.51 -11.17
C PRO A 176 -12.01 13.31 -11.83
N THR A 177 -13.04 13.55 -12.65
CA THR A 177 -13.73 12.49 -13.43
C THR A 177 -12.78 11.71 -14.36
N SER A 178 -11.56 12.21 -14.52
CA SER A 178 -10.47 11.55 -15.21
C SER A 178 -9.76 10.48 -14.37
N CYS A 179 -9.90 10.40 -13.04
CA CYS A 179 -9.28 9.31 -12.30
C CYS A 179 -10.07 8.01 -12.45
N THR A 180 -9.38 6.89 -12.66
CA THR A 180 -10.01 5.57 -12.77
C THR A 180 -10.18 5.00 -11.38
N GLN A 181 -11.43 4.74 -11.01
CA GLN A 181 -11.77 4.15 -9.71
C GLN A 181 -11.34 2.69 -9.64
N VAL A 182 -11.08 2.24 -8.42
CA VAL A 182 -10.60 0.88 -8.15
C VAL A 182 -11.29 0.34 -6.91
N GLU A 183 -11.93 -0.81 -7.03
CA GLU A 183 -12.57 -1.50 -5.91
C GLU A 183 -11.53 -2.22 -5.04
N ASP A 184 -11.75 -2.25 -3.73
CA ASP A 184 -11.00 -3.04 -2.76
C ASP A 184 -9.46 -2.87 -2.81
N GLU A 185 -9.00 -1.63 -2.98
CA GLU A 185 -7.56 -1.30 -2.95
C GLU A 185 -7.22 -0.11 -2.04
N CYS A 186 -8.23 0.54 -1.44
CA CYS A 186 -8.05 1.71 -0.59
C CYS A 186 -8.65 1.52 0.81
N GLY A 187 -8.26 2.39 1.72
CA GLY A 187 -8.84 2.48 3.04
C GLY A 187 -8.49 1.33 3.97
N PHE A 188 -9.24 1.26 5.08
CA PHE A 188 -9.13 0.19 6.07
C PHE A 188 -9.24 -1.18 5.41
N ALA A 189 -8.27 -2.04 5.71
CA ALA A 189 -8.15 -3.41 5.24
C ALA A 189 -8.20 -3.60 3.70
N TRP A 190 -7.92 -2.54 2.92
CA TRP A 190 -8.12 -2.50 1.45
C TRP A 190 -9.54 -2.89 1.02
N SER A 191 -10.55 -2.42 1.76
CA SER A 191 -11.96 -2.77 1.53
C SER A 191 -12.82 -1.62 1.00
N TYR A 192 -12.18 -0.51 0.61
CA TYR A 192 -12.86 0.66 0.08
C TYR A 192 -12.55 0.90 -1.39
N LEU A 193 -13.55 1.44 -2.07
CA LEU A 193 -13.41 2.03 -3.40
C LEU A 193 -12.42 3.20 -3.36
N CYS A 194 -11.34 3.09 -4.12
CA CYS A 194 -10.48 4.21 -4.46
C CYS A 194 -11.24 5.16 -5.39
N ASN A 195 -11.53 6.37 -4.91
CA ASN A 195 -12.32 7.37 -5.63
C ASN A 195 -11.71 8.79 -5.59
N GLY A 196 -10.53 8.93 -4.98
CA GLY A 196 -9.84 10.19 -4.79
C GLY A 196 -8.35 10.18 -5.08
N LEU A 197 -7.75 11.36 -4.92
CA LEU A 197 -6.30 11.57 -4.85
C LEU A 197 -5.98 12.27 -3.53
N CYS A 198 -4.79 12.03 -2.99
CA CYS A 198 -4.27 12.73 -1.82
C CYS A 198 -3.83 14.15 -2.22
N TYR A 199 -4.22 15.13 -1.42
CA TYR A 199 -3.82 16.52 -1.59
C TYR A 199 -3.31 17.08 -0.27
N ALA A 200 -2.19 17.80 -0.31
CA ALA A 200 -1.74 18.62 0.79
C ALA A 200 -2.87 19.54 1.27
N ASN A 201 -3.08 19.56 2.59
CA ASN A 201 -4.09 20.36 3.23
C ASN A 201 -3.71 21.85 3.23
#